data_AF-A0A1E7FZT5-F1
#
_entry.id   AF-A0A1E7FZT5-F1
#
_cell.length_a   1.000
_cell.length_b   1.000
_cell.length_c   1.000
_cell.angle_alpha   90.00
_cell.angle_beta   90.00
_cell.angle_gamma   90.00
#
_symmetry.space_group_name_H-M   'P 1'
#
loop_
_entity.id
_entity.type
_entity.pdbx_description
1 polymer ?
#
loop_
_entity_poly.entity_id
_entity_poly.type
_entity_poly.pdbx_seq_one_letter_code
_entity_poly.pdbx_strand_id
1 'polypeptide(L)'
;MIDPPHLKKTVVKRATKKKVPSKLEEHLMATVNNICPLSRYSLDELRGDNDCICLELYERGYIAPVPIGMSFSFLKEFLKTSLRDENQNPFDIEFGAEIDGRAFRFVFESRVWTGFILPYSRSLRDLFYKTIAAEAIRRHEQAQWQLGNEKPELLSKVSFWIGDMLKFNNEDAQERLTSPSGYQDQGYPVYVNDSYFTLDEAKFLMTQSMPNGKSLQTFLGEKLNSTNEVCTSHAIAPILYKAFGFEKNISSSNHFKRGYKTFTSNWSKKKKATNRSY
;
A
#
# COMPACT_ATOMS: atom_id res chain seq x y z
N MET A 1 50.76 -57.02 12.63
CA MET A 1 49.77 -56.17 13.32
C MET A 1 50.25 -54.75 13.15
N ILE A 2 49.55 -53.95 12.35
CA ILE A 2 49.91 -52.57 12.03
C ILE A 2 48.82 -51.70 12.68
N ASP A 3 49.22 -50.80 13.57
CA ASP A 3 48.30 -49.87 14.23
C ASP A 3 47.67 -48.90 13.21
N PRO A 4 46.36 -48.59 13.35
CA PRO A 4 45.71 -47.65 12.45
C PRO A 4 46.08 -46.20 12.82
N PRO A 5 46.22 -45.31 11.83
CA PRO A 5 46.60 -43.93 12.09
C PRO A 5 45.45 -43.14 12.73
N HIS A 6 45.82 -42.31 13.72
CA HIS A 6 44.93 -41.39 14.43
C HIS A 6 44.17 -40.43 13.48
N LEU A 7 42.86 -40.60 13.38
CA LEU A 7 41.94 -39.61 12.79
C LEU A 7 41.84 -38.38 13.69
N LYS A 8 42.49 -37.28 13.30
CA LYS A 8 42.24 -35.95 13.87
C LYS A 8 40.81 -35.52 13.52
N LYS A 9 39.96 -35.32 14.54
CA LYS A 9 38.63 -34.71 14.38
C LYS A 9 38.79 -33.26 13.89
N THR A 10 38.52 -33.03 12.60
CA THR A 10 38.35 -31.68 12.07
C THR A 10 36.98 -31.15 12.49
N VAL A 11 36.95 -30.17 13.39
CA VAL A 11 35.74 -29.43 13.73
C VAL A 11 35.34 -28.59 12.51
N VAL A 12 34.32 -29.04 11.78
CA VAL A 12 33.69 -28.24 10.73
C VAL A 12 32.86 -27.15 11.40
N LYS A 13 33.39 -25.92 11.47
CA LYS A 13 32.58 -24.74 11.79
C LYS A 13 31.57 -24.55 10.65
N ARG A 14 30.29 -24.84 10.90
CA ARG A 14 29.18 -24.46 10.02
C ARG A 14 29.18 -22.94 9.88
N ALA A 15 29.61 -22.43 8.73
CA ALA A 15 29.35 -21.05 8.35
C ALA A 15 27.83 -20.87 8.23
N THR A 16 27.23 -20.14 9.14
CA THR A 16 25.88 -19.60 8.98
C THR A 16 25.89 -18.69 7.77
N LYS A 17 25.44 -19.17 6.62
CA LYS A 17 25.18 -18.34 5.44
C LYS A 17 24.16 -17.28 5.87
N LYS A 18 24.62 -16.04 6.03
CA LYS A 18 23.74 -14.87 6.16
C LYS A 18 22.94 -14.83 4.87
N LYS A 19 21.65 -15.18 4.95
CA LYS A 19 20.76 -15.23 3.79
C LYS A 19 20.51 -13.78 3.39
N VAL A 20 21.14 -13.35 2.29
CA VAL A 20 20.88 -12.04 1.69
C VAL A 20 19.42 -12.05 1.22
N PRO A 21 18.57 -11.10 1.66
CA PRO A 21 17.20 -11.02 1.19
C PRO A 21 17.20 -10.83 -0.33
N SER A 22 16.21 -11.39 -1.01
CA SER A 22 16.04 -11.11 -2.44
C SER A 22 15.76 -9.61 -2.66
N LYS A 23 16.12 -9.06 -3.83
CA LYS A 23 15.80 -7.66 -4.18
C LYS A 23 14.30 -7.34 -4.02
N LEU A 24 13.43 -8.32 -4.21
CA LEU A 24 11.99 -8.22 -3.98
C LEU A 24 11.67 -8.07 -2.49
N GLU A 25 12.28 -8.88 -1.63
CA GLU A 25 12.15 -8.74 -0.16
C GLU A 25 12.70 -7.40 0.33
N GLU A 26 13.83 -6.91 -0.20
CA GLU A 26 14.39 -5.59 0.17
C GLU A 26 13.45 -4.44 -0.24
N HIS A 27 12.89 -4.49 -1.45
CA HIS A 27 11.96 -3.47 -1.95
C HIS A 27 10.64 -3.45 -1.16
N LEU A 28 10.13 -4.62 -0.76
CA LEU A 28 8.92 -4.75 0.04
C LEU A 28 9.11 -4.25 1.47
N MET A 29 10.21 -4.63 2.14
CA MET A 29 10.53 -4.14 3.48
C MET A 29 10.72 -2.62 3.52
N ALA A 30 11.35 -2.03 2.49
CA ALA A 30 11.50 -0.57 2.37
C ALA A 30 10.16 0.17 2.13
N THR A 31 9.18 -0.50 1.51
CA THR A 31 7.86 0.09 1.21
C THR A 31 6.93 0.02 2.42
N VAL A 32 7.01 -1.08 3.17
CA VAL A 32 6.19 -1.35 4.36
C VAL A 32 6.62 -0.54 5.58
N ASN A 33 7.93 -0.35 5.79
CA ASN A 33 8.46 0.29 7.01
C ASN A 33 8.16 1.81 7.12
N ASN A 34 7.49 2.43 6.13
CA ASN A 34 7.22 3.88 6.08
C ASN A 34 5.79 4.28 6.51
N ILE A 35 5.04 3.42 7.24
CA ILE A 35 3.62 3.68 7.53
C ILE A 35 3.24 3.42 9.01
N CYS A 36 3.34 4.50 9.82
CA CYS A 36 2.61 4.88 11.06
C CYS A 36 2.40 3.84 12.20
N PRO A 37 2.31 4.27 13.49
CA PRO A 37 2.07 3.37 14.63
C PRO A 37 0.59 3.35 15.03
N LEU A 38 0.06 2.20 15.48
CA LEU A 38 -1.06 2.04 16.44
C LEU A 38 -1.63 0.62 16.35
N SER A 39 -1.20 -0.24 17.26
CA SER A 39 -1.90 -1.43 17.80
C SER A 39 -0.86 -2.20 18.63
N ARG A 40 -1.14 -2.42 19.92
CA ARG A 40 -0.26 -3.19 20.82
C ARG A 40 -0.67 -4.66 20.74
N TYR A 41 0.28 -5.52 20.44
CA TYR A 41 0.13 -6.97 20.52
C TYR A 41 1.14 -7.46 21.57
N SER A 42 0.69 -8.26 22.54
CA SER A 42 1.55 -8.92 23.51
C SER A 42 2.11 -10.21 22.90
N LEU A 43 3.42 -10.44 23.04
CA LEU A 43 4.19 -11.43 22.28
C LEU A 43 5.00 -12.37 23.20
N ASP A 44 4.68 -12.40 24.50
CA ASP A 44 5.55 -13.01 25.50
C ASP A 44 5.60 -14.55 25.46
N GLU A 45 4.81 -15.23 24.60
CA GLU A 45 4.74 -16.70 24.58
C GLU A 45 5.03 -17.37 23.22
N LEU A 46 5.66 -16.70 22.25
CA LEU A 46 6.02 -17.32 20.95
C LEU A 46 7.41 -17.99 20.93
N ARG A 47 7.98 -18.30 22.10
CA ARG A 47 9.25 -19.05 22.21
C ARG A 47 9.01 -20.53 22.46
N GLY A 48 8.65 -21.23 21.40
CA GLY A 48 8.63 -22.68 21.30
C GLY A 48 8.26 -23.06 19.87
N ASP A 49 8.60 -24.27 19.42
CA ASP A 49 8.20 -24.85 18.13
C ASP A 49 6.66 -25.06 18.00
N ASN A 50 5.86 -24.23 18.66
CA ASN A 50 4.41 -24.26 18.59
C ASN A 50 4.00 -23.48 17.34
N ASP A 51 3.53 -24.21 16.32
CA ASP A 51 2.97 -23.72 15.07
C ASP A 51 1.68 -22.90 15.29
N CYS A 52 1.67 -21.91 16.18
CA CYS A 52 0.47 -21.19 16.61
C CYS A 52 0.74 -19.69 16.74
N ILE A 53 -0.25 -18.85 16.42
CA ILE A 53 -0.32 -17.43 16.76
C ILE A 53 -1.36 -17.27 17.85
N CYS A 54 -1.01 -16.64 18.96
CA CYS A 54 -1.99 -16.14 19.91
C CYS A 54 -2.34 -14.70 19.53
N LEU A 55 -3.60 -14.47 19.18
CA LEU A 55 -4.16 -13.14 18.91
C LEU A 55 -4.97 -12.70 20.12
N GLU A 56 -4.68 -11.51 20.67
CA GLU A 56 -5.50 -10.89 21.69
C GLU A 56 -6.66 -10.13 21.03
N LEU A 57 -7.91 -10.57 21.28
CA LEU A 57 -9.11 -9.91 20.81
C LEU A 57 -9.55 -8.79 21.74
N TYR A 58 -9.80 -7.60 21.19
CA TYR A 58 -10.47 -6.52 21.92
C TYR A 58 -11.86 -6.29 21.32
N GLU A 59 -12.90 -6.74 22.03
CA GLU A 59 -14.29 -6.46 21.67
C GLU A 59 -14.64 -5.02 22.10
N ARG A 60 -15.34 -4.26 21.24
CA ARG A 60 -15.83 -2.91 21.60
C ARG A 60 -16.76 -3.02 22.81
N GLY A 61 -16.28 -2.61 23.99
CA GLY A 61 -17.04 -2.61 25.25
C GLY A 61 -16.52 -3.57 26.33
N TYR A 62 -15.49 -4.37 26.05
CA TYR A 62 -14.87 -5.26 27.04
C TYR A 62 -13.54 -4.72 27.57
N ILE A 63 -13.25 -5.03 28.84
CA ILE A 63 -12.09 -4.54 29.60
C ILE A 63 -10.86 -5.46 29.44
N ALA A 64 -11.03 -6.71 28.99
CA ALA A 64 -9.96 -7.70 28.91
C ALA A 64 -9.90 -8.38 27.53
N PRO A 65 -8.70 -8.62 26.98
CA PRO A 65 -8.55 -9.32 25.71
C PRO A 65 -8.89 -10.81 25.83
N VAL A 66 -9.50 -11.39 24.79
CA VAL A 66 -9.68 -12.84 24.66
C VAL A 66 -8.53 -13.41 23.82
N PRO A 67 -7.63 -14.24 24.38
CA PRO A 67 -6.56 -14.85 23.61
C PRO A 67 -7.12 -15.96 22.72
N ILE A 68 -6.78 -15.90 21.43
CA ILE A 68 -7.15 -16.93 20.45
C ILE A 68 -5.89 -17.50 19.85
N GLY A 69 -5.65 -18.77 20.15
CA GLY A 69 -4.62 -19.57 19.50
C GLY A 69 -5.11 -20.05 18.13
N MET A 70 -4.37 -19.69 17.07
CA MET A 70 -4.60 -20.17 15.72
C MET A 70 -3.36 -20.90 15.22
N SER A 71 -3.51 -22.13 14.71
CA SER A 71 -2.37 -22.82 14.12
C SER A 71 -1.94 -22.19 12.78
N PHE A 72 -0.63 -22.15 12.51
CA PHE A 72 -0.09 -21.71 11.22
C PHE A 72 -0.59 -22.57 10.07
N SER A 73 -0.85 -23.86 10.29
CA SER A 73 -1.43 -24.75 9.27
C SER A 73 -2.85 -24.34 8.91
N PHE A 74 -3.69 -24.01 9.90
CA PHE A 74 -5.04 -23.49 9.66
C PHE A 74 -4.97 -22.17 8.89
N LEU A 75 -4.15 -21.23 9.36
CA LEU A 75 -3.98 -19.93 8.71
C LEU A 75 -3.55 -20.12 7.24
N LYS A 76 -2.60 -21.01 6.97
CA LYS A 76 -2.11 -21.30 5.62
C LYS A 76 -3.23 -21.79 4.69
N GLU A 77 -4.07 -22.72 5.13
CA GLU A 77 -5.17 -23.23 4.31
C GLU A 77 -6.26 -22.18 4.13
N PHE A 78 -6.58 -21.44 5.19
CA PHE A 78 -7.54 -20.33 5.14
C PHE A 78 -7.12 -19.27 4.11
N LEU A 79 -5.85 -18.87 4.09
CA LEU A 79 -5.35 -17.88 3.15
C LEU A 79 -5.45 -18.36 1.70
N LYS A 80 -5.21 -19.64 1.43
CA LYS A 80 -5.39 -20.21 0.08
C LYS A 80 -6.84 -20.15 -0.39
N THR A 81 -7.81 -20.26 0.52
CA THR A 81 -9.23 -20.19 0.19
C THR A 81 -9.72 -18.76 0.05
N SER A 82 -9.28 -17.86 0.93
CA SER A 82 -9.78 -16.47 0.98
C SER A 82 -9.19 -15.58 -0.12
N LEU A 83 -7.98 -15.88 -0.58
CA LEU A 83 -7.37 -15.17 -1.72
C LEU A 83 -8.01 -15.48 -3.09
N ARG A 84 -9.10 -16.25 -3.13
CA ARG A 84 -9.87 -16.50 -4.36
C ARG A 84 -10.75 -15.33 -4.76
N ASP A 85 -11.07 -14.42 -3.85
CA ASP A 85 -11.81 -13.21 -4.20
C ASP A 85 -10.86 -12.18 -4.85
N GLU A 86 -11.03 -11.98 -6.15
CA GLU A 86 -10.25 -11.02 -6.94
C GLU A 86 -10.47 -9.56 -6.51
N ASN A 87 -11.49 -9.27 -5.71
CA ASN A 87 -11.79 -7.93 -5.23
C ASN A 87 -11.32 -7.67 -3.78
N GLN A 88 -10.92 -8.71 -3.04
CA GLN A 88 -10.44 -8.55 -1.66
C GLN A 88 -9.01 -7.99 -1.65
N ASN A 89 -8.74 -6.99 -0.80
CA ASN A 89 -7.37 -6.53 -0.56
C ASN A 89 -6.56 -7.70 0.04
N PRO A 90 -5.51 -8.18 -0.63
CA PRO A 90 -4.79 -9.36 -0.16
C PRO A 90 -4.00 -9.09 1.14
N PHE A 91 -3.84 -7.82 1.56
CA PHE A 91 -3.23 -7.45 2.84
C PHE A 91 -4.22 -7.20 3.97
N ASP A 92 -5.52 -7.15 3.69
CA ASP A 92 -6.59 -6.98 4.68
C ASP A 92 -7.51 -8.20 4.59
N ILE A 93 -7.06 -9.29 5.20
CA ILE A 93 -7.75 -10.57 5.13
C ILE A 93 -8.66 -10.68 6.33
N GLU A 94 -9.95 -10.78 6.03
CA GLU A 94 -10.98 -10.90 7.03
C GLU A 94 -11.50 -12.32 7.13
N PHE A 95 -11.77 -12.77 8.35
CA PHE A 95 -12.42 -14.06 8.56
C PHE A 95 -13.34 -14.04 9.76
N GLY A 96 -14.43 -14.78 9.63
CA GLY A 96 -15.36 -15.04 10.71
C GLY A 96 -15.00 -16.33 11.44
N ALA A 97 -15.07 -16.34 12.76
CA ALA A 97 -15.09 -17.58 13.54
C ALA A 97 -16.20 -17.52 14.58
N GLU A 98 -16.87 -18.64 14.84
CA GLU A 98 -17.80 -18.75 15.96
C GLU A 98 -17.10 -19.44 17.13
N ILE A 99 -17.07 -18.79 18.30
CA ILE A 99 -16.46 -19.30 19.52
C ILE A 99 -17.50 -19.17 20.63
N ASP A 100 -17.84 -20.29 21.26
CA ASP A 100 -18.84 -20.36 22.33
C ASP A 100 -20.19 -19.71 21.98
N GLY A 101 -20.66 -19.94 20.74
CA GLY A 101 -21.93 -19.40 20.24
C GLY A 101 -21.87 -17.91 19.84
N ARG A 102 -20.67 -17.31 19.78
CA ARG A 102 -20.46 -15.91 19.40
C ARG A 102 -19.66 -15.79 18.13
N ALA A 103 -20.12 -14.96 17.19
CA ALA A 103 -19.40 -14.67 15.96
C ALA A 103 -18.34 -13.58 16.18
N PHE A 104 -17.11 -13.88 15.82
CA PHE A 104 -15.96 -12.98 15.81
C PHE A 104 -15.53 -12.70 14.39
N ARG A 105 -15.19 -11.44 14.09
CA ARG A 105 -14.56 -11.04 12.83
C ARG A 105 -13.13 -10.62 13.11
N PHE A 106 -12.20 -11.25 12.43
CA PHE A 106 -10.78 -10.96 12.52
C PHE A 106 -10.36 -10.24 11.25
N VAL A 107 -9.50 -9.23 11.38
CA VAL A 107 -8.93 -8.51 10.26
C VAL A 107 -7.41 -8.59 10.39
N PHE A 108 -6.76 -9.34 9.50
CA PHE A 108 -5.32 -9.33 9.37
C PHE A 108 -4.91 -8.13 8.53
N GLU A 109 -4.65 -7.00 9.18
CA GLU A 109 -4.11 -5.82 8.50
C GLU A 109 -2.64 -6.02 8.11
N SER A 110 -2.15 -5.19 7.18
CA SER A 110 -0.74 -5.16 6.74
C SER A 110 0.30 -5.13 7.89
N ARG A 111 -0.03 -4.54 9.04
CA ARG A 111 0.86 -4.52 10.23
C ARG A 111 0.94 -5.88 10.92
N VAL A 112 -0.14 -6.64 10.96
CA VAL A 112 -0.14 -7.98 11.54
C VAL A 112 0.80 -8.88 10.74
N TRP A 113 0.72 -8.77 9.41
CA TRP A 113 1.66 -9.42 8.51
C TRP A 113 3.10 -9.06 8.84
N THR A 114 3.42 -7.78 8.79
CA THR A 114 4.80 -7.32 8.73
C THR A 114 5.48 -7.25 10.09
N GLY A 115 4.73 -7.01 11.15
CA GLY A 115 5.20 -6.99 12.54
C GLY A 115 5.17 -8.35 13.24
N PHE A 116 4.22 -9.24 12.90
CA PHE A 116 3.91 -10.41 13.73
C PHE A 116 3.94 -11.75 12.98
N ILE A 117 3.46 -11.81 11.74
CA ILE A 117 3.39 -13.09 11.01
C ILE A 117 4.71 -13.38 10.29
N LEU A 118 5.16 -12.44 9.46
CA LEU A 118 6.32 -12.61 8.60
C LEU A 118 7.61 -12.87 9.38
N PRO A 119 7.93 -12.16 10.48
CA PRO A 119 9.18 -12.38 11.19
C PRO A 119 9.30 -13.78 11.82
N TYR A 120 8.18 -14.38 12.22
CA TYR A 120 8.15 -15.58 13.07
C TYR A 120 7.86 -16.88 12.31
N SER A 121 7.19 -16.83 11.15
CA SER A 121 6.92 -18.04 10.35
C SER A 121 7.50 -17.96 8.95
N ARG A 122 8.46 -18.83 8.65
CA ARG A 122 9.05 -18.93 7.30
C ARG A 122 8.04 -19.44 6.27
N SER A 123 7.20 -20.40 6.64
CA SER A 123 6.21 -20.98 5.73
C SER A 123 5.10 -19.98 5.36
N LEU A 124 4.64 -19.18 6.32
CA LEU A 124 3.68 -18.11 6.06
C LEU A 124 4.32 -16.93 5.35
N ARG A 125 5.60 -16.62 5.62
CA ARG A 125 6.36 -15.64 4.85
C ARG A 125 6.47 -16.03 3.39
N ASP A 126 6.82 -17.29 3.12
CA ASP A 126 6.89 -17.82 1.76
C ASP A 126 5.51 -17.77 1.08
N LEU A 127 4.43 -18.10 1.81
CA LEU A 127 3.07 -17.99 1.27
C LEU A 127 2.73 -16.53 0.93
N PHE A 128 2.92 -15.61 1.88
CA PHE A 128 2.63 -14.19 1.71
C PHE A 128 3.33 -13.61 0.49
N TYR A 129 4.63 -13.83 0.34
CA TYR A 129 5.36 -13.29 -0.80
C TYR A 129 4.96 -13.95 -2.13
N LYS A 130 4.63 -15.24 -2.13
CA LYS A 130 4.26 -15.97 -3.36
C LYS A 130 2.81 -15.75 -3.80
N THR A 131 1.93 -15.35 -2.90
CA THR A 131 0.48 -15.25 -3.19
C THR A 131 -0.02 -13.83 -2.92
N ILE A 132 -0.05 -13.41 -1.67
CA ILE A 132 -0.60 -12.11 -1.24
C ILE A 132 0.10 -10.92 -1.89
N ALA A 133 1.41 -10.82 -1.72
CA ALA A 133 2.18 -9.70 -2.26
C ALA A 133 2.25 -9.77 -3.78
N ALA A 134 2.42 -10.97 -4.35
CA ALA A 134 2.46 -11.19 -5.79
C ALA A 134 1.16 -10.75 -6.48
N GLU A 135 0.00 -11.09 -5.89
CA GLU A 135 -1.30 -10.71 -6.45
C GLU A 135 -1.55 -9.20 -6.36
N ALA A 136 -1.21 -8.56 -5.23
CA ALA A 136 -1.30 -7.10 -5.12
C ALA A 136 -0.43 -6.38 -6.15
N ILE A 137 0.80 -6.86 -6.34
CA ILE A 137 1.72 -6.34 -7.35
C ILE A 137 1.14 -6.55 -8.74
N ARG A 138 0.61 -7.74 -9.05
CA ARG A 138 -0.01 -8.04 -10.35
C ARG A 138 -1.18 -7.10 -10.65
N ARG A 139 -2.08 -6.88 -9.68
CA ARG A 139 -3.21 -5.93 -9.83
C ARG A 139 -2.72 -4.51 -10.04
N HIS A 140 -1.68 -4.11 -9.31
CA HIS A 140 -1.06 -2.81 -9.46
C HIS A 140 -0.40 -2.62 -10.85
N GLU A 141 0.35 -3.61 -11.33
CA GLU A 141 0.97 -3.60 -12.65
C GLU A 141 -0.08 -3.57 -13.76
N GLN A 142 -1.19 -4.31 -13.59
CA GLN A 142 -2.32 -4.27 -14.52
C GLN A 142 -2.98 -2.88 -14.56
N ALA A 143 -3.21 -2.27 -13.40
CA ALA A 143 -3.71 -0.89 -13.28
C ALA A 143 -2.79 0.12 -14.00
N GLN A 144 -1.47 0.00 -13.79
CA GLN A 144 -0.49 0.83 -14.49
C GLN A 144 -0.50 0.59 -16.00
N TRP A 145 -0.61 -0.67 -16.43
CA TRP A 145 -0.68 -1.02 -17.84
C TRP A 145 -1.93 -0.42 -18.51
N GLN A 146 -3.10 -0.52 -17.87
CA GLN A 146 -4.35 0.09 -18.36
C GLN A 146 -4.22 1.61 -18.48
N LEU A 147 -3.66 2.27 -17.46
CA LEU A 147 -3.42 3.71 -17.51
C LEU A 147 -2.45 4.11 -18.62
N GLY A 148 -1.36 3.36 -18.83
CA GLY A 148 -0.36 3.65 -19.83
C GLY A 148 -0.81 3.40 -21.27
N ASN A 149 -1.56 2.33 -21.51
CA ASN A 149 -1.89 1.87 -22.87
C ASN A 149 -3.32 2.20 -23.30
N GLU A 150 -4.30 2.12 -22.39
CA GLU A 150 -5.71 2.35 -22.73
C GLU A 150 -6.15 3.79 -22.42
N LYS A 151 -5.49 4.46 -21.48
CA LYS A 151 -5.85 5.82 -21.04
C LYS A 151 -4.65 6.78 -20.97
N PRO A 152 -3.83 6.92 -22.03
CA PRO A 152 -2.61 7.73 -22.01
C PRO A 152 -2.85 9.22 -21.72
N GLU A 153 -4.01 9.76 -22.11
CA GLU A 153 -4.42 11.13 -21.78
C GLU A 153 -4.67 11.31 -20.28
N LEU A 154 -5.30 10.32 -19.63
CA LEU A 154 -5.52 10.32 -18.20
C LEU A 154 -4.19 10.23 -17.45
N LEU A 155 -3.27 9.37 -17.90
CA LEU A 155 -1.92 9.31 -17.32
C LEU A 155 -1.19 10.66 -17.43
N SER A 156 -1.37 11.39 -18.54
CA SER A 156 -0.82 12.74 -18.69
C SER A 156 -1.44 13.72 -17.69
N LYS A 157 -2.77 13.71 -17.51
CA LYS A 157 -3.46 14.51 -16.48
C LYS A 157 -2.97 14.20 -15.06
N VAL A 158 -2.79 12.93 -14.72
CA VAL A 158 -2.20 12.51 -13.43
C VAL A 158 -0.81 13.09 -13.27
N SER A 159 0.02 13.08 -14.31
CA SER A 159 1.35 13.69 -14.24
C SER A 159 1.29 15.20 -13.98
N PHE A 160 0.33 15.92 -14.59
CA PHE A 160 0.15 17.36 -14.37
C PHE A 160 -0.33 17.67 -12.96
N TRP A 161 -1.27 16.87 -12.47
CA TRP A 161 -1.78 16.92 -11.10
C TRP A 161 -0.67 16.74 -10.06
N ILE A 162 0.18 15.71 -10.22
CA ILE A 162 1.37 15.51 -9.38
C ILE A 162 2.35 16.68 -9.53
N GLY A 163 2.52 17.20 -10.75
CA GLY A 163 3.38 18.34 -11.04
C GLY A 163 2.96 19.61 -10.29
N ASP A 164 1.66 19.87 -10.19
CA ASP A 164 1.13 20.97 -9.38
C ASP A 164 1.33 20.71 -7.89
N MET A 165 1.16 19.47 -7.40
CA MET A 165 1.41 19.14 -5.98
C MET A 165 2.86 19.40 -5.55
N LEU A 166 3.82 19.17 -6.46
CA LEU A 166 5.23 19.49 -6.22
C LEU A 166 5.51 21.00 -6.17
N LYS A 167 4.68 21.80 -6.83
CA LYS A 167 4.82 23.26 -6.95
C LYS A 167 3.74 24.00 -6.17
N PHE A 168 3.31 23.44 -5.04
CA PHE A 168 2.20 24.00 -4.25
C PHE A 168 2.43 25.45 -3.79
N ASN A 169 3.68 25.91 -3.75
CA ASN A 169 4.03 27.31 -3.47
C ASN A 169 3.75 28.28 -4.64
N ASN A 170 3.34 27.79 -5.80
CA ASN A 170 2.89 28.60 -6.92
C ASN A 170 1.37 28.83 -6.80
N GLU A 171 0.94 30.09 -6.78
CA GLU A 171 -0.48 30.46 -6.59
C GLU A 171 -1.41 29.78 -7.61
N ASP A 172 -1.03 29.75 -8.90
CA ASP A 172 -1.86 29.10 -9.91
C ASP A 172 -1.97 27.58 -9.70
N ALA A 173 -0.90 26.93 -9.20
CA ALA A 173 -0.91 25.50 -8.87
C ALA A 173 -1.80 25.22 -7.65
N GLN A 174 -1.67 26.04 -6.60
CA GLN A 174 -2.51 25.96 -5.41
C GLN A 174 -3.98 26.16 -5.78
N GLU A 175 -4.30 27.14 -6.60
CA GLU A 175 -5.67 27.41 -7.03
C GLU A 175 -6.25 26.25 -7.82
N ARG A 176 -5.52 25.68 -8.79
CA ARG A 176 -5.97 24.48 -9.52
C ARG A 176 -6.21 23.29 -8.59
N LEU A 177 -5.33 23.06 -7.62
CA LEU A 177 -5.45 21.95 -6.67
C LEU A 177 -6.58 22.15 -5.65
N THR A 178 -6.93 23.39 -5.32
CA THR A 178 -7.93 23.69 -4.28
C THR A 178 -9.23 24.25 -4.86
N SER A 179 -9.37 24.24 -6.18
CA SER A 179 -10.59 24.67 -6.86
C SER A 179 -11.77 23.85 -6.35
N PRO A 180 -12.85 24.50 -5.86
CA PRO A 180 -14.03 23.82 -5.37
C PRO A 180 -14.60 22.90 -6.44
N SER A 181 -15.00 21.70 -6.05
CA SER A 181 -15.71 20.78 -6.94
C SER A 181 -16.86 20.12 -6.19
N GLY A 182 -17.77 19.46 -6.90
CA GLY A 182 -18.79 18.61 -6.26
C GLY A 182 -18.26 17.25 -5.80
N TYR A 183 -16.94 17.03 -5.83
CA TYR A 183 -16.34 15.72 -5.58
C TYR A 183 -16.11 15.49 -4.08
N GLN A 184 -15.91 16.57 -3.31
CA GLN A 184 -15.70 16.51 -1.86
C GLN A 184 -16.93 15.93 -1.13
N ASP A 185 -18.14 16.25 -1.60
CA ASP A 185 -19.40 15.68 -1.10
C ASP A 185 -19.49 14.15 -1.32
N GLN A 186 -18.69 13.62 -2.25
CA GLN A 186 -18.57 12.19 -2.56
C GLN A 186 -17.38 11.54 -1.85
N GLY A 187 -16.73 12.25 -0.92
CA GLY A 187 -15.61 11.73 -0.13
C GLY A 187 -14.27 11.69 -0.86
N TYR A 188 -14.12 12.43 -1.96
CA TYR A 188 -12.84 12.57 -2.65
C TYR A 188 -11.93 13.59 -1.95
N PRO A 189 -10.60 13.39 -1.95
CA PRO A 189 -9.66 14.36 -1.39
C PRO A 189 -9.77 15.73 -2.07
N VAL A 190 -9.53 16.81 -1.34
CA VAL A 190 -9.68 18.20 -1.84
C VAL A 190 -8.91 18.47 -3.14
N TYR A 191 -7.76 17.83 -3.31
CA TYR A 191 -6.91 17.98 -4.48
C TYR A 191 -7.33 17.14 -5.69
N VAL A 192 -8.39 16.32 -5.59
CA VAL A 192 -9.00 15.60 -6.72
C VAL A 192 -10.23 16.38 -7.16
N ASN A 193 -10.13 17.08 -8.28
CA ASN A 193 -11.18 17.99 -8.76
C ASN A 193 -11.26 18.06 -10.29
N ASP A 194 -12.21 18.85 -10.76
CA ASP A 194 -12.56 19.05 -12.17
C ASP A 194 -11.52 19.86 -12.98
N SER A 195 -10.56 20.51 -12.31
CA SER A 195 -9.43 21.15 -13.00
C SER A 195 -8.52 20.13 -13.68
N TYR A 196 -8.51 18.87 -13.22
CA TYR A 196 -7.71 17.80 -13.82
C TYR A 196 -8.55 16.67 -14.39
N PHE A 197 -9.60 16.25 -13.67
CA PHE A 197 -10.30 15.00 -13.93
C PHE A 197 -11.81 15.21 -14.06
N THR A 198 -12.41 14.57 -15.04
CA THR A 198 -13.87 14.32 -15.01
C THR A 198 -14.21 13.41 -13.82
N LEU A 199 -15.48 13.38 -13.41
CA LEU A 199 -15.92 12.55 -12.29
C LEU A 199 -15.62 11.06 -12.54
N ASP A 200 -15.83 10.58 -13.76
CA ASP A 200 -15.55 9.18 -14.14
C ASP A 200 -14.05 8.87 -14.10
N GLU A 201 -13.20 9.80 -14.54
CA GLU A 201 -11.74 9.69 -14.43
C GLU A 201 -11.30 9.66 -12.97
N ALA A 202 -11.85 10.54 -12.12
CA ALA A 202 -11.58 10.57 -10.69
C ALA A 202 -11.99 9.25 -10.02
N LYS A 203 -13.21 8.76 -10.30
CA LYS A 203 -13.71 7.49 -9.79
C LYS A 203 -12.80 6.33 -10.20
N PHE A 204 -12.43 6.26 -11.47
CA PHE A 204 -11.50 5.24 -11.98
C PHE A 204 -10.14 5.29 -11.28
N LEU A 205 -9.54 6.47 -11.12
CA LEU A 205 -8.24 6.62 -10.46
C LEU A 205 -8.30 6.22 -8.99
N MET A 206 -9.36 6.61 -8.31
CA MET A 206 -9.53 6.39 -6.88
C MET A 206 -9.76 4.92 -6.52
N THR A 207 -10.27 4.11 -7.45
CA THR A 207 -10.41 2.66 -7.30
C THR A 207 -9.16 1.87 -7.69
N GLN A 208 -8.11 2.50 -8.22
CA GLN A 208 -6.90 1.78 -8.63
C GLN A 208 -6.21 1.12 -7.43
N SER A 209 -5.78 -0.12 -7.63
CA SER A 209 -5.03 -0.86 -6.62
C SER A 209 -3.62 -0.29 -6.49
N MET A 210 -3.22 -0.02 -5.26
CA MET A 210 -1.88 0.40 -4.88
C MET A 210 -0.99 -0.83 -4.62
N PRO A 211 0.35 -0.68 -4.52
CA PRO A 211 1.25 -1.81 -4.25
C PRO A 211 0.96 -2.55 -2.93
N ASN A 212 0.27 -1.89 -1.98
CA ASN A 212 -0.17 -2.47 -0.72
C ASN A 212 -1.60 -3.05 -0.80
N GLY A 213 -2.14 -3.26 -2.01
CA GLY A 213 -3.45 -3.84 -2.26
C GLY A 213 -4.66 -2.95 -1.93
N LYS A 214 -4.46 -1.78 -1.31
CA LYS A 214 -5.53 -0.82 -1.02
C LYS A 214 -5.89 -0.02 -2.27
N SER A 215 -7.10 0.52 -2.31
CA SER A 215 -7.46 1.53 -3.31
C SER A 215 -6.68 2.82 -3.06
N LEU A 216 -6.43 3.61 -4.12
CA LEU A 216 -5.79 4.92 -4.00
C LEU A 216 -6.56 5.83 -3.04
N GLN A 217 -7.90 5.80 -3.05
CA GLN A 217 -8.72 6.60 -2.13
C GLN A 217 -8.47 6.23 -0.67
N THR A 218 -8.51 4.94 -0.33
CA THR A 218 -8.26 4.47 1.05
C THR A 218 -6.85 4.84 1.47
N PHE A 219 -5.87 4.62 0.59
CA PHE A 219 -4.49 4.95 0.84
C PHE A 219 -4.28 6.44 1.15
N LEU A 220 -4.85 7.33 0.33
CA LEU A 220 -4.75 8.77 0.54
C LEU A 220 -5.48 9.22 1.80
N GLY A 221 -6.68 8.67 2.07
CA GLY A 221 -7.44 8.97 3.28
C GLY A 221 -6.65 8.65 4.56
N GLU A 222 -6.00 7.49 4.63
CA GLU A 222 -5.13 7.11 5.76
C GLU A 222 -3.96 8.06 5.96
N LYS A 223 -3.34 8.50 4.85
CA LYS A 223 -2.19 9.43 4.90
C LYS A 223 -2.60 10.86 5.27
N LEU A 224 -3.78 11.31 4.85
CA LEU A 224 -4.29 12.63 5.20
C LEU A 224 -4.80 12.69 6.64
N ASN A 225 -5.47 11.64 7.12
CA ASN A 225 -6.06 11.61 8.47
C ASN A 225 -5.03 11.39 9.59
N SER A 226 -3.79 11.00 9.26
CA SER A 226 -2.75 10.70 10.25
C SER A 226 -1.89 11.91 10.64
N THR A 227 -2.11 13.09 10.03
CA THR A 227 -1.28 14.28 10.25
C THR A 227 -2.11 15.56 10.14
N ASN A 228 -1.95 16.48 11.11
CA ASN A 228 -2.68 17.76 11.14
C ASN A 228 -2.28 18.73 10.00
N GLU A 229 -1.08 18.57 9.43
CA GLU A 229 -0.62 19.35 8.28
C GLU A 229 0.10 18.43 7.28
N VAL A 230 -0.36 18.43 6.03
CA VAL A 230 0.20 17.59 4.96
C VAL A 230 0.82 18.47 3.89
N CYS A 231 2.15 18.46 3.82
CA CYS A 231 2.86 19.07 2.70
C CYS A 231 2.71 18.18 1.46
N THR A 232 1.89 18.59 0.49
CA THR A 232 1.57 17.80 -0.71
C THR A 232 2.83 17.37 -1.48
N SER A 233 3.85 18.22 -1.54
CA SER A 233 5.09 17.94 -2.29
C SER A 233 5.98 16.87 -1.65
N HIS A 234 5.96 16.72 -0.32
CA HIS A 234 6.80 15.77 0.41
C HIS A 234 6.04 14.53 0.89
N ALA A 235 4.74 14.68 1.17
CA ALA A 235 3.93 13.61 1.73
C ALA A 235 3.09 12.87 0.67
N ILE A 236 2.55 13.58 -0.33
CA ILE A 236 1.58 13.00 -1.28
C ILE A 236 2.23 12.73 -2.64
N ALA A 237 2.85 13.73 -3.26
CA ALA A 237 3.44 13.63 -4.59
C ALA A 237 4.43 12.47 -4.74
N PRO A 238 5.38 12.22 -3.80
CA PRO A 238 6.33 11.11 -3.93
C PRO A 238 5.63 9.74 -3.94
N ILE A 239 4.51 9.62 -3.22
CA ILE A 239 3.72 8.40 -3.19
C ILE A 239 3.01 8.21 -4.53
N LEU A 240 2.37 9.26 -5.05
CA LEU A 240 1.71 9.21 -6.35
C LEU A 240 2.69 8.90 -7.50
N TYR A 241 3.91 9.44 -7.45
CA TYR A 241 4.99 9.07 -8.38
C TYR A 241 5.22 7.55 -8.39
N LYS A 242 5.38 6.97 -7.20
CA LYS A 242 5.61 5.52 -7.07
C LYS A 242 4.38 4.71 -7.48
N ALA A 243 3.19 5.17 -7.12
CA ALA A 243 1.93 4.51 -7.44
C ALA A 243 1.68 4.44 -8.95
N PHE A 244 1.98 5.50 -9.68
CA PHE A 244 1.75 5.52 -11.12
C PHE A 244 2.99 5.14 -11.94
N GLY A 245 4.05 4.66 -11.28
CA GLY A 245 5.27 4.20 -11.96
C GLY A 245 6.00 5.32 -12.69
N PHE A 246 5.77 6.58 -12.31
CA PHE A 246 6.43 7.70 -12.93
C PHE A 246 7.91 7.75 -12.53
N GLU A 247 8.78 7.98 -13.50
CA GLU A 247 10.16 8.32 -13.23
C GLU A 247 10.23 9.60 -12.39
N LYS A 248 11.16 9.65 -11.43
CA LYS A 248 11.37 10.80 -10.54
C LYS A 248 11.52 12.15 -11.26
N ASN A 249 11.84 12.13 -12.56
CA ASN A 249 12.10 13.31 -13.38
C ASN A 249 11.13 13.47 -14.56
N ILE A 250 9.93 12.87 -14.54
CA ILE A 250 8.98 13.04 -15.66
C ILE A 250 8.70 14.52 -15.99
N SER A 251 8.72 15.37 -14.96
CA SER A 251 8.52 16.81 -15.05
C SER A 251 9.63 17.56 -15.81
N SER A 252 10.82 16.96 -15.94
CA SER A 252 11.92 17.53 -16.73
C SER A 252 11.82 17.20 -18.22
N SER A 253 10.99 16.21 -18.62
CA SER A 253 10.84 15.79 -20.01
C SER A 253 10.22 16.88 -20.88
N ASN A 254 10.64 16.97 -22.14
CA ASN A 254 10.10 17.95 -23.10
C ASN A 254 8.61 17.70 -23.39
N HIS A 255 8.19 16.45 -23.42
CA HIS A 255 6.79 16.07 -23.60
C HIS A 255 5.93 16.61 -22.46
N PHE A 256 6.32 16.35 -21.21
CA PHE A 256 5.63 16.89 -20.04
C PHE A 256 5.57 18.42 -20.07
N LYS A 257 6.71 19.09 -20.26
CA LYS A 257 6.77 20.57 -20.24
C LYS A 257 5.83 21.20 -21.27
N ARG A 258 5.79 20.65 -22.48
CA ARG A 258 4.89 21.13 -23.54
C ARG A 258 3.43 20.88 -23.19
N GLY A 259 3.08 19.65 -22.79
CA GLY A 259 1.72 19.28 -22.42
C GLY A 259 1.20 20.10 -21.25
N TYR A 260 2.02 20.25 -20.20
CA TYR A 260 1.68 21.01 -19.00
C TYR A 260 1.53 22.51 -19.29
N LYS A 261 2.36 23.09 -20.18
CA LYS A 261 2.19 24.47 -20.64
C LYS A 261 0.86 24.67 -21.39
N THR A 262 0.49 23.73 -22.25
CA THR A 262 -0.80 23.77 -22.96
C THR A 262 -1.98 23.66 -21.98
N PHE A 263 -1.89 22.72 -21.04
CA PHE A 263 -2.88 22.51 -19.98
C PHE A 263 -3.12 23.80 -19.17
N THR A 264 -2.05 24.38 -18.61
CA THR A 264 -2.12 25.60 -17.79
C THR A 264 -2.67 26.79 -18.59
N SER A 265 -2.22 26.99 -19.83
CA SER A 265 -2.75 28.05 -20.72
C SER A 265 -4.25 27.90 -20.98
N ASN A 266 -4.72 26.67 -21.24
CA ASN A 266 -6.14 26.41 -21.47
C ASN A 266 -6.98 26.64 -20.21
N TRP A 267 -6.47 26.24 -19.04
CA TRP A 267 -7.13 26.48 -17.77
C TRP A 267 -7.25 27.98 -17.47
N SER A 268 -6.18 28.77 -17.62
CA SER A 268 -6.23 30.22 -17.41
C SER A 268 -7.21 30.93 -18.36
N LYS A 269 -7.34 30.46 -19.60
CA LYS A 269 -8.34 30.98 -20.56
C LYS A 269 -9.77 30.69 -20.09
N LYS A 270 -10.05 29.46 -19.63
CA LYS A 270 -11.36 29.10 -19.08
C LYS A 270 -11.72 29.97 -17.87
N LYS A 271 -10.79 30.12 -16.91
CA LYS A 271 -10.97 30.98 -15.74
C LYS A 271 -11.34 32.43 -16.12
N LYS A 272 -10.62 33.02 -17.07
CA LYS A 272 -10.90 34.38 -17.56
C LYS A 272 -12.28 34.50 -18.24
N ALA A 273 -12.75 33.46 -18.91
CA ALA A 273 -14.08 33.45 -19.51
C ALA A 273 -15.17 33.39 -18.43
N THR A 274 -15.01 32.52 -17.43
CA THR A 274 -15.96 32.42 -16.31
C THR A 274 -16.06 33.70 -15.50
N ASN A 275 -14.94 34.37 -15.24
CA ASN A 275 -14.91 35.65 -14.51
C ASN A 275 -15.47 36.85 -15.28
N ARG A 276 -15.69 36.73 -16.60
CA ARG A 276 -16.32 37.78 -17.43
C ARG A 276 -17.83 37.61 -17.57
N SER A 277 -18.36 36.46 -17.18
CA SER A 277 -19.78 36.13 -17.25
C SER A 277 -20.54 36.45 -15.96
N TYR A 278 -19.85 37.02 -14.97
CA TYR A 278 -20.38 37.61 -13.74
C TYR A 278 -20.11 39.11 -13.76
#